data_AF-A0A8C0DCV3-F1
#
_entry.id   AF-A0A8C0DCV3-F1
#
_cell.length_a   1.000
_cell.length_b   1.000
_cell.length_c   1.000
_cell.angle_alpha   90.00
_cell.angle_beta   90.00
_cell.angle_gamma   90.00
#
_symmetry.space_group_name_H-M   'P 1'
#
loop_
_entity.id
_entity.type
_entity.pdbx_description
1 polymer ?
#
loop_
_entity_poly.entity_id
_entity_poly.type
_entity_poly.pdbx_seq_one_letter_code
_entity_poly.pdbx_strand_id
1 'polypeptide(L)'
;SSPSSFYLYSPDSVDWETASATSSLASVAEYTGPKLFKELSSKSNKPIIHNAISHCCLARKVNEPHKNSILEELEKCDANHYIILFRDAGCQFRALYCYYPDTEEIYKLTGTGPKSITKKMIDKLYKYSSDRKQFNLIPAKTMSVSVDALTIHNHLWQPKRPSVPKKTQTWK
;
A
#
# COMPACT_ATOMS: atom_id res chain seq x y z
N SER A 1 -40.58 38.74 -64.69
CA SER A 1 -40.16 39.70 -63.65
C SER A 1 -40.11 38.99 -62.31
N SER A 2 -38.96 38.98 -61.64
CA SER A 2 -38.82 38.73 -60.19
C SER A 2 -39.72 39.69 -59.39
N PRO A 3 -39.93 39.59 -58.05
CA PRO A 3 -39.14 38.87 -57.02
C PRO A 3 -40.00 38.08 -55.97
N SER A 4 -39.47 37.04 -55.33
CA SER A 4 -38.85 36.98 -53.97
C SER A 4 -39.79 36.69 -52.79
N SER A 5 -39.47 35.57 -52.11
CA SER A 5 -39.40 35.34 -50.65
C SER A 5 -40.65 35.49 -49.78
N PHE A 6 -41.07 34.44 -49.07
CA PHE A 6 -40.64 34.17 -47.68
C PHE A 6 -41.16 32.79 -47.20
N TYR A 7 -40.31 32.10 -46.46
CA TYR A 7 -40.46 30.75 -45.90
C TYR A 7 -41.43 30.69 -44.71
N LEU A 8 -42.09 29.54 -44.53
CA LEU A 8 -42.31 28.91 -43.22
C LEU A 8 -42.42 27.40 -43.43
N TYR A 9 -41.49 26.64 -42.87
CA TYR A 9 -41.49 25.17 -42.86
C TYR A 9 -41.59 24.67 -41.42
N SER A 10 -42.48 23.71 -41.22
CA SER A 10 -42.47 22.66 -40.19
C SER A 10 -43.54 21.65 -40.66
N PRO A 11 -43.37 20.33 -40.52
CA PRO A 11 -42.98 19.71 -39.26
C PRO A 11 -42.04 18.50 -39.34
N ASP A 12 -41.49 18.21 -38.15
CA ASP A 12 -41.05 16.95 -37.56
C ASP A 12 -40.18 15.90 -38.28
N SER A 13 -39.22 15.45 -37.48
CA SER A 13 -38.37 14.25 -37.56
C SER A 13 -37.44 14.15 -38.76
N VAL A 14 -36.14 14.39 -38.50
CA VAL A 14 -35.06 14.16 -39.47
C VAL A 14 -34.10 13.12 -38.92
N ASP A 15 -34.16 11.95 -39.55
CA ASP A 15 -33.13 10.92 -39.65
C ASP A 15 -31.77 11.51 -40.02
N TRP A 16 -30.68 10.91 -39.55
CA TRP A 16 -29.38 11.10 -40.20
C TRP A 16 -28.60 9.78 -40.29
N GLU A 17 -28.62 9.19 -41.49
CA GLU A 17 -27.44 8.53 -42.04
C GLU A 17 -26.80 9.49 -43.06
N THR A 18 -25.47 9.46 -43.15
CA THR A 18 -24.65 9.66 -44.38
C THR A 18 -23.65 10.84 -44.41
N ALA A 19 -22.38 10.44 -44.58
CA ALA A 19 -21.25 11.04 -45.32
C ALA A 19 -20.54 12.34 -44.89
N SER A 20 -19.26 12.13 -44.50
CA SER A 20 -18.03 12.74 -45.02
C SER A 20 -17.84 14.27 -45.20
N ALA A 21 -16.71 14.69 -44.59
CA ALA A 21 -15.71 15.66 -45.05
C ALA A 21 -15.73 17.10 -44.50
N THR A 22 -14.57 17.46 -43.91
CA THR A 22 -13.99 18.80 -43.63
C THR A 22 -14.75 19.64 -42.59
N SER A 23 -14.20 20.16 -41.49
CA SER A 23 -12.85 20.65 -41.21
C SER A 23 -12.69 20.90 -39.69
N SER A 24 -11.44 21.06 -39.24
CA SER A 24 -11.02 21.88 -38.09
C SER A 24 -10.97 21.22 -36.70
N LEU A 25 -9.73 20.87 -36.33
CA LEU A 25 -9.06 20.91 -35.03
C LEU A 25 -9.87 21.13 -33.73
N ALA A 26 -9.43 20.40 -32.70
CA ALA A 26 -9.77 20.50 -31.28
C ALA A 26 -11.13 19.87 -30.91
N SER A 27 -11.17 18.64 -30.41
CA SER A 27 -10.59 18.31 -29.11
C SER A 27 -10.64 16.80 -28.94
N VAL A 28 -9.46 16.19 -28.78
CA VAL A 28 -9.35 14.87 -28.19
C VAL A 28 -9.78 15.06 -26.74
N ALA A 29 -11.06 14.88 -26.44
CA ALA A 29 -11.52 14.73 -25.08
C ALA A 29 -10.97 13.39 -24.60
N GLU A 30 -9.73 13.43 -24.12
CA GLU A 30 -9.12 12.44 -23.26
C GLU A 30 -10.17 12.03 -22.23
N TYR A 31 -10.75 10.85 -22.41
CA TYR A 31 -11.50 10.16 -21.39
C TYR A 31 -10.52 9.86 -20.25
N THR A 32 -10.31 10.86 -19.41
CA THR A 32 -9.64 10.71 -18.13
C THR A 32 -10.68 10.05 -17.25
N GLY A 33 -10.77 8.72 -17.35
CA GLY A 33 -11.68 7.91 -16.55
C GLY A 33 -11.60 8.31 -15.07
N PRO A 34 -12.67 8.08 -14.29
CA PRO A 34 -12.73 8.53 -12.91
C PRO A 34 -11.49 8.04 -12.19
N LYS A 35 -10.59 8.98 -11.85
CA LYS A 35 -9.47 8.72 -10.96
C LYS A 35 -10.14 8.17 -9.71
N LEU A 36 -9.95 6.88 -9.45
CA LEU A 36 -10.25 6.30 -8.15
C LEU A 36 -9.32 7.03 -7.17
N PHE A 37 -9.77 8.19 -6.70
CA PHE A 37 -9.29 8.80 -5.48
C PHE A 37 -9.74 7.84 -4.39
N LYS A 38 -8.93 6.79 -4.21
CA LYS A 38 -8.93 6.04 -2.97
C LYS A 38 -8.49 7.06 -1.95
N GLU A 39 -9.48 7.63 -1.29
CA GLU A 39 -9.35 8.62 -0.22
C GLU A 39 -8.11 8.25 0.59
N LEU A 40 -7.14 9.19 0.66
CA LEU A 40 -6.02 9.06 1.59
C LEU A 40 -6.67 8.72 2.93
N SER A 41 -6.49 7.50 3.42
CA SER A 41 -7.22 7.03 4.58
C SER A 41 -6.75 7.86 5.78
N SER A 42 -7.40 9.00 6.03
CA SER A 42 -7.29 9.80 7.26
C SER A 42 -7.71 9.00 8.50
N LYS A 43 -8.22 7.78 8.28
CA LYS A 43 -8.59 6.81 9.30
C LYS A 43 -7.39 5.88 9.57
N SER A 44 -6.97 5.83 10.83
CA SER A 44 -5.92 4.93 11.29
C SER A 44 -6.24 3.46 10.98
N ASN A 45 -5.22 2.67 10.62
CA ASN A 45 -5.37 1.22 10.41
C ASN A 45 -5.28 0.40 11.71
N LYS A 46 -5.20 1.05 12.87
CA LYS A 46 -5.19 0.40 14.20
C LYS A 46 -6.21 -0.73 14.38
N PRO A 47 -7.52 -0.57 14.10
CA PRO A 47 -8.49 -1.67 14.29
C PRO A 47 -8.24 -2.87 13.36
N ILE A 48 -7.70 -2.63 12.15
CA ILE A 48 -7.35 -3.68 11.19
C ILE A 48 -6.19 -4.51 11.75
N ILE A 49 -5.17 -3.83 12.27
CA ILE A 49 -3.97 -4.46 12.83
C ILE A 49 -4.28 -5.19 14.13
N HIS A 50 -5.14 -4.62 14.99
CA HIS A 50 -5.65 -5.29 16.20
C HIS A 50 -6.33 -6.62 15.85
N ASN A 51 -7.21 -6.62 14.84
CA ASN A 51 -7.89 -7.81 14.35
C ASN A 51 -6.89 -8.85 13.80
N ALA A 52 -5.96 -8.41 12.95
CA ALA A 52 -4.93 -9.28 12.37
C ALA A 52 -4.04 -9.94 13.42
N ILE A 53 -3.62 -9.21 14.46
CA ILE A 53 -2.81 -9.76 15.55
C ILE A 53 -3.62 -10.79 16.33
N SER A 54 -4.86 -10.48 16.66
CA SER A 54 -5.73 -11.33 17.48
C SER A 54 -6.16 -12.62 16.80
N HIS A 55 -6.43 -12.57 15.48
CA HIS A 55 -7.08 -13.66 14.76
C HIS A 55 -6.21 -14.35 13.72
N CYS A 56 -5.14 -13.72 13.25
CA CYS A 56 -4.26 -14.29 12.22
C CYS A 56 -2.87 -14.61 12.78
N CYS A 57 -2.23 -13.64 13.43
CA CYS A 57 -0.82 -13.73 13.80
C CYS A 57 -0.57 -14.48 15.11
N LEU A 58 -1.35 -14.18 16.15
CA LEU A 58 -1.15 -14.70 17.52
C LEU A 58 -2.42 -15.36 18.08
N ALA A 59 -3.23 -15.94 17.20
CA ALA A 59 -4.49 -16.60 17.56
C ALA A 59 -4.32 -17.88 18.40
N ARG A 60 -3.11 -18.46 18.47
CA ARG A 60 -2.88 -19.66 19.26
C ARG A 60 -2.82 -19.33 20.76
N LYS A 61 -3.44 -20.19 21.58
CA LYS A 61 -3.46 -20.07 23.05
C LYS A 61 -2.05 -19.92 23.67
N VAL A 62 -1.05 -20.60 23.12
CA VAL A 62 0.35 -20.49 23.59
C VAL A 62 0.95 -19.08 23.45
N ASN A 63 0.39 -18.24 22.56
CA ASN A 63 0.86 -16.89 22.28
C ASN A 63 0.01 -15.81 22.98
N GLU A 64 -0.97 -16.19 23.80
CA GLU A 64 -1.88 -15.26 24.47
C GLU A 64 -1.19 -14.17 25.32
N PRO A 65 -0.18 -14.46 26.18
CA PRO A 65 0.51 -13.40 26.93
C PRO A 65 1.27 -12.44 26.00
N HIS A 66 1.87 -12.97 24.92
CA HIS A 66 2.59 -12.16 23.94
C HIS A 66 1.62 -11.26 23.16
N LYS A 67 0.46 -11.80 22.76
CA LYS A 67 -0.62 -11.06 22.10
C LYS A 67 -1.04 -9.86 22.96
N ASN A 68 -1.35 -10.09 24.23
CA ASN A 68 -1.83 -9.04 25.12
C ASN A 68 -0.79 -7.92 25.30
N SER A 69 0.49 -8.28 25.45
CA SER A 69 1.58 -7.29 25.53
C SER A 69 1.69 -6.41 24.28
N ILE A 70 1.57 -6.99 23.08
CA ILE A 70 1.62 -6.21 21.83
C ILE A 70 0.37 -5.34 21.67
N LEU A 71 -0.80 -5.87 22.01
CA LEU A 71 -2.05 -5.10 21.91
C LEU A 71 -2.05 -3.91 22.88
N GLU A 72 -1.48 -4.07 24.08
CA GLU A 72 -1.32 -2.97 25.03
C GLU A 72 -0.38 -1.87 24.50
N GLU A 73 0.73 -2.23 23.88
CA GLU A 73 1.64 -1.26 23.24
C GLU A 73 1.02 -0.58 22.01
N LEU A 74 0.24 -1.33 21.22
CA LEU A 74 -0.55 -0.78 20.12
C LEU A 74 -1.60 0.21 20.62
N GLU A 75 -2.18 -0.02 21.79
CA GLU A 75 -3.13 0.91 22.41
C GLU A 75 -2.46 2.18 22.96
N LYS A 76 -1.26 2.06 23.52
CA LYS A 76 -0.47 3.20 24.03
C LYS A 76 0.10 4.08 22.91
N CYS A 77 0.31 3.52 21.72
CA CYS A 77 0.79 4.27 20.57
C CYS A 77 -0.37 4.98 19.87
N ASP A 78 -0.16 6.25 19.49
CA ASP A 78 -1.12 7.04 18.72
C ASP A 78 -0.55 7.39 17.34
N ALA A 79 -0.20 6.35 16.58
CA ALA A 79 0.20 6.46 15.18
C ALA A 79 -0.97 6.21 14.23
N ASN A 80 -0.92 6.85 13.06
CA ASN A 80 -1.93 6.69 12.01
C ASN A 80 -1.79 5.36 11.26
N HIS A 81 -0.56 4.91 11.01
CA HIS A 81 -0.31 3.68 10.28
C HIS A 81 0.64 2.75 11.03
N TYR A 82 0.22 1.50 11.16
CA TYR A 82 0.99 0.41 11.73
C TYR A 82 1.25 -0.66 10.69
N ILE A 83 2.40 -1.31 10.80
CA ILE A 83 2.84 -2.36 9.89
C ILE A 83 3.39 -3.53 10.68
N ILE A 84 2.92 -4.73 10.36
CA ILE A 84 3.45 -5.97 10.94
C ILE A 84 4.66 -6.44 10.12
N LEU A 85 5.76 -6.75 10.80
CA LEU A 85 6.90 -7.45 10.20
C LEU A 85 6.72 -8.96 10.32
N PHE A 86 6.70 -9.63 9.17
CA PHE A 86 6.75 -11.08 9.09
C PHE A 86 8.16 -11.61 8.86
N ARG A 87 8.42 -12.83 9.37
CA ARG A 87 9.67 -13.54 9.09
C ARG A 87 9.78 -13.99 7.64
N ASP A 88 8.68 -14.51 7.11
CA ASP A 88 8.57 -15.11 5.77
C ASP A 88 7.09 -15.10 5.32
N ALA A 89 6.81 -15.61 4.12
CA ALA A 89 5.47 -15.74 3.55
C ALA A 89 4.49 -16.56 4.43
N GLY A 90 5.00 -17.34 5.38
CA GLY A 90 4.19 -18.03 6.40
C GLY A 90 3.53 -17.11 7.44
N CYS A 91 3.56 -15.78 7.25
CA CYS A 91 2.92 -14.79 8.13
C CYS A 91 3.29 -14.93 9.61
N GLN A 92 4.52 -15.36 9.89
CA GLN A 92 5.02 -15.48 11.25
C GLN A 92 5.38 -14.10 11.79
N PHE A 93 4.59 -13.62 12.75
CA PHE A 93 4.81 -12.34 13.42
C PHE A 93 6.21 -12.26 14.04
N ARG A 94 6.89 -11.14 13.85
CA ARG A 94 8.21 -10.86 14.45
C ARG A 94 8.24 -9.57 15.25
N ALA A 95 7.65 -8.52 14.69
CA ALA A 95 7.69 -7.19 15.26
C ALA A 95 6.55 -6.34 14.69
N LEU A 96 6.21 -5.28 15.42
CA LEU A 96 5.26 -4.26 15.04
C LEU A 96 6.00 -2.94 14.83
N TYR A 97 5.66 -2.25 13.75
CA TYR A 97 6.26 -0.99 13.34
C TYR A 97 5.20 0.09 13.16
N CYS A 98 5.60 1.35 13.32
CA CYS A 98 4.82 2.52 12.97
C CYS A 98 5.35 3.10 11.66
N TYR A 99 4.46 3.48 10.76
CA TYR A 99 4.77 4.09 9.48
C TYR A 99 4.28 5.53 9.43
N TYR A 100 5.19 6.43 9.07
CA TYR A 100 4.90 7.85 8.89
C TYR A 100 4.92 8.16 7.39
N PRO A 101 3.75 8.38 6.74
CA PRO A 101 3.69 8.60 5.31
C PRO A 101 4.38 9.89 4.87
N ASP A 102 4.48 10.89 5.76
CA ASP A 102 5.08 12.19 5.45
C ASP A 102 6.60 12.12 5.29
N THR A 103 7.27 11.33 6.13
CA THR A 103 8.73 11.12 6.09
C THR A 103 9.12 9.81 5.41
N GLU A 104 8.14 8.97 5.08
CA GLU A 104 8.30 7.59 4.59
C GLU A 104 9.15 6.70 5.53
N GLU A 105 9.17 7.02 6.82
CA GLU A 105 9.96 6.31 7.82
C GLU A 105 9.15 5.22 8.52
N ILE A 106 9.82 4.11 8.82
CA ILE A 106 9.25 2.95 9.49
C ILE A 106 10.05 2.68 10.75
N TYR A 107 9.45 2.90 11.92
CA TYR A 107 10.10 2.75 13.22
C TYR A 107 9.55 1.57 13.99
N LYS A 108 10.45 0.81 14.64
CA LYS A 108 10.05 -0.33 15.45
C LYS A 108 9.34 0.15 16.71
N LEU A 109 8.11 -0.33 16.90
CA LEU A 109 7.39 -0.18 18.16
C LEU A 109 7.78 -1.30 19.12
N THR A 110 7.64 -2.55 18.68
CA THR A 110 7.91 -3.72 19.54
C THR A 110 8.34 -4.97 18.77
N GLY A 111 8.87 -5.95 19.49
CA GLY A 111 9.31 -7.24 18.97
C GLY A 111 10.76 -7.29 18.44
N THR A 112 11.05 -8.33 17.66
CA THR A 112 12.41 -8.66 17.19
C THR A 112 12.63 -8.24 15.74
N GLY A 113 13.50 -7.27 15.53
CA GLY A 113 13.83 -6.73 14.21
C GLY A 113 14.70 -5.48 14.29
N PRO A 114 15.15 -4.96 13.13
CA PRO A 114 15.94 -3.73 13.04
C PRO A 114 15.17 -2.52 13.61
N LYS A 115 15.88 -1.49 14.10
CA LYS A 115 15.26 -0.30 14.71
C LYS A 115 14.40 0.48 13.70
N SER A 116 14.86 0.57 12.46
CA SER A 116 14.14 1.17 11.35
C SER A 116 14.25 0.29 10.11
N ILE A 117 13.24 0.37 9.24
CA ILE A 117 13.20 -0.36 7.97
C ILE A 117 13.23 0.67 6.84
N THR A 118 14.15 0.48 5.90
CA THR A 118 14.24 1.29 4.68
C THR A 118 13.60 0.56 3.50
N LYS A 119 13.21 1.31 2.46
CA LYS A 119 12.61 0.75 1.23
C LYS A 119 13.45 -0.37 0.58
N LYS A 120 14.79 -0.29 0.70
CA LYS A 120 15.73 -1.29 0.15
C LYS A 120 15.74 -2.62 0.90
N MET A 121 15.22 -2.65 2.14
CA MET A 121 15.19 -3.84 2.97
C MET A 121 13.94 -4.69 2.73
N ILE A 122 12.90 -4.11 2.14
CA ILE A 122 11.59 -4.71 1.95
C ILE A 122 11.65 -5.71 0.79
N ASP A 123 11.11 -6.90 1.01
CA ASP A 123 11.00 -7.96 0.01
C ASP A 123 9.58 -8.03 -0.58
N LYS A 124 8.58 -8.23 0.28
CA LYS A 124 7.16 -8.34 -0.09
C LYS A 124 6.27 -7.49 0.81
N LEU A 125 5.21 -6.94 0.21
CA LEU A 125 4.19 -6.13 0.88
C LEU A 125 2.86 -6.90 0.91
N TYR A 126 2.12 -6.76 2.00
CA TYR A 126 0.87 -7.47 2.23
C TYR A 126 -0.21 -6.52 2.74
N LYS A 127 -1.45 -6.80 2.33
CA LYS A 127 -2.66 -6.16 2.84
C LYS A 127 -3.49 -7.19 3.61
N TYR A 128 -3.99 -6.81 4.78
CA TYR A 128 -4.91 -7.65 5.52
C TYR A 128 -6.31 -7.55 4.92
N SER A 129 -6.93 -8.70 4.68
CA SER A 129 -8.36 -8.78 4.34
C SER A 129 -9.09 -9.27 5.58
N SER A 130 -9.86 -8.39 6.21
CA SER A 130 -10.71 -8.73 7.35
C SER A 130 -11.77 -9.78 6.99
N ASP A 131 -12.29 -9.75 5.76
CA ASP A 131 -13.30 -10.70 5.27
C ASP A 131 -12.77 -12.13 5.26
N ARG A 132 -11.56 -12.32 4.73
CA ARG A 132 -10.91 -13.63 4.60
C ARG A 132 -9.98 -13.97 5.76
N LYS A 133 -9.79 -13.03 6.69
CA LYS A 133 -8.84 -13.11 7.82
C LYS A 133 -7.44 -13.54 7.39
N GLN A 134 -7.00 -13.05 6.23
CA GLN A 134 -5.74 -13.46 5.61
C GLN A 134 -4.99 -12.26 5.04
N PHE A 135 -3.68 -12.43 4.90
CA PHE A 135 -2.82 -11.47 4.22
C PHE A 135 -2.72 -11.78 2.73
N ASN A 136 -3.09 -10.82 1.90
CA ASN A 136 -2.93 -10.91 0.46
C ASN A 136 -1.67 -10.15 0.04
N LEU A 137 -0.89 -10.75 -0.85
CA LEU A 137 0.29 -10.12 -1.43
C LEU A 137 -0.13 -8.93 -2.29
N ILE A 138 0.53 -7.80 -2.11
CA ILE A 138 0.40 -6.64 -2.97
C ILE A 138 1.48 -6.76 -4.06
N PRO A 139 1.14 -6.74 -5.35
CA PRO A 139 2.13 -6.88 -6.43
C PRO A 139 3.06 -5.66 -6.55
N ALA A 140 2.66 -4.51 -5.98
CA ALA A 140 3.50 -3.32 -5.90
C ALA A 140 4.62 -3.47 -4.86
N LYS A 141 5.77 -2.84 -5.12
CA LYS A 141 6.90 -2.72 -4.18
C LYS A 141 6.94 -1.37 -3.46
N THR A 142 6.06 -0.46 -3.82
CA THR A 142 6.00 0.89 -3.25
C THR A 142 5.21 0.86 -1.94
N MET A 143 5.81 1.40 -0.89
CA MET A 143 5.13 1.55 0.40
C MET A 143 3.94 2.50 0.25
N SER A 144 2.80 2.13 0.83
CA SER A 144 1.60 2.97 0.83
C SER A 144 0.80 2.74 2.09
N VAL A 145 -0.12 3.66 2.38
CA VAL A 145 -1.09 3.57 3.49
C VAL A 145 -2.02 2.36 3.41
N SER A 146 -1.99 1.61 2.30
CA SER A 146 -2.76 0.38 2.11
C SER A 146 -2.02 -0.90 2.47
N VAL A 147 -0.75 -0.79 2.88
CA VAL A 147 0.08 -1.89 3.36
C VAL A 147 -0.17 -2.07 4.86
N ASP A 148 -0.49 -3.30 5.26
CA ASP A 148 -0.69 -3.66 6.68
C ASP A 148 0.45 -4.53 7.22
N ALA A 149 1.18 -5.22 6.33
CA ALA A 149 2.31 -6.03 6.72
C ALA A 149 3.37 -6.11 5.62
N LEU A 150 4.59 -6.44 6.01
CA LEU A 150 5.71 -6.61 5.10
C LEU A 150 6.66 -7.72 5.55
N THR A 151 7.52 -8.12 4.64
CA THR A 151 8.69 -8.97 4.91
C THR A 151 9.94 -8.23 4.46
N ILE A 152 11.06 -8.52 5.14
CA ILE A 152 12.38 -7.99 4.76
C ILE A 152 13.26 -9.11 4.20
N HIS A 153 14.26 -8.74 3.41
CA HIS A 153 15.17 -9.71 2.81
C HIS A 153 15.86 -10.61 3.85
N ASN A 154 15.96 -11.90 3.52
CA ASN A 154 16.48 -12.93 4.42
C ASN A 154 17.91 -12.68 4.93
N HIS A 155 18.76 -12.00 4.15
CA HIS A 155 20.13 -11.70 4.54
C HIS A 155 20.23 -10.75 5.75
N LEU A 156 19.20 -9.93 6.01
CA LEU A 156 19.16 -8.99 7.13
C LEU A 156 18.92 -9.68 8.47
N TRP A 157 18.45 -10.92 8.43
CA TRP A 157 18.24 -11.75 9.61
C TRP A 157 19.48 -12.54 10.02
N GLN A 158 20.46 -12.67 9.11
CA GLN A 158 21.73 -13.30 9.46
C GLN A 158 22.53 -12.29 10.29
N PRO A 159 23.08 -12.70 11.45
CA PRO A 159 24.00 -11.84 12.17
C PRO A 159 25.12 -11.48 11.20
N LYS A 160 25.39 -10.17 11.02
CA LYS A 160 26.62 -9.74 10.33
C LYS A 160 27.77 -10.37 11.10
N ARG A 161 28.37 -11.42 10.53
CA ARG A 161 29.66 -11.90 11.03
C ARG A 161 30.58 -10.68 10.98
N PRO A 162 31.19 -10.25 12.10
CA PRO A 162 32.18 -9.19 12.04
C PRO A 162 33.24 -9.67 11.05
N SER A 163 33.35 -8.97 9.93
CA SER A 163 34.44 -9.18 8.99
C SER A 163 35.72 -8.89 9.76
N VAL A 164 36.49 -9.93 10.07
CA VAL A 164 37.82 -9.80 10.66
C VAL A 164 38.59 -8.77 9.81
N PRO A 165 39.11 -7.69 10.40
CA PRO A 165 39.88 -6.71 9.64
C PRO A 165 41.07 -7.42 9.02
N LYS A 166 41.16 -7.40 7.68
CA LYS A 166 42.32 -7.93 6.96
C LYS A 166 43.54 -7.12 7.40
N LYS A 167 44.40 -7.74 8.21
CA LYS A 167 45.68 -7.18 8.61
C LYS A 167 46.52 -7.07 7.33
N THR A 168 46.71 -5.84 6.83
CA THR A 168 47.70 -5.52 5.80
C THR A 168 49.06 -5.98 6.33
N GLN A 169 49.55 -7.12 5.84
CA GLN A 169 50.95 -7.50 6.04
C GLN A 169 51.79 -6.71 5.05
N THR A 170 52.22 -5.53 5.48
CA THR A 170 53.43 -4.87 4.99
C THR A 170 54.59 -5.38 5.83
N TRP A 171 55.45 -6.22 5.25
CA TRP A 171 56.87 -6.21 5.65
C TRP A 171 57.79 -6.72 4.53
N LYS A 172 58.67 -5.79 4.16
CA LYS A 172 60.04 -5.84 3.59
C LYS A 172 60.52 -7.09 2.85
#